data_AF-A0A2D9DH69-F1
#
_entry.id   AF-A0A2D9DH69-F1
#
_cell.length_a   1.000
_cell.length_b   1.000
_cell.length_c   1.000
_cell.angle_alpha   90.00
_cell.angle_beta   90.00
_cell.angle_gamma   90.00
#
_symmetry.space_group_name_H-M   'P 1'
#
loop_
_entity.id
_entity.type
_entity.pdbx_description
1 polymer ?
#
loop_
_entity_poly.entity_id
_entity_poly.type
_entity_poly.pdbx_seq_one_letter_code
_entity_poly.pdbx_strand_id
1 'polypeptide(L)'
;MTSTISSTNKNPGLNTRYWWVEILLGIGFIALSFWFYATPIETYISLAVFFSYVMFISGIFEIINAISFIKTSKQWGIFLIGGIIDLVLGYLLITNENLTMEILPVLLGIWFVIRSLIFFITYAKLKSSSTKNSGWFLLAAILTLLFALAVLAKPLLGQLTLVYTISFAFFFMGLFRLTLGIKMFNTHGK
;
A
#
# COMPACT_ATOMS: atom_id res chain seq x y z
N MET A 1 55.56 10.17 16.10
CA MET A 1 54.27 10.69 15.64
C MET A 1 53.41 9.52 15.18
N THR A 2 52.50 9.04 16.02
CA THR A 2 51.51 8.01 15.66
C THR A 2 50.20 8.35 16.37
N SER A 3 49.34 9.10 15.70
CA SER A 3 47.98 9.38 16.17
C SER A 3 47.07 8.21 15.81
N THR A 4 46.66 7.46 16.81
CA THR A 4 45.59 6.46 16.74
C THR A 4 44.27 7.15 16.41
N ILE A 5 43.70 6.85 15.24
CA ILE A 5 42.34 7.23 14.86
C ILE A 5 41.39 6.30 15.60
N SER A 6 40.72 6.81 16.63
CA SER A 6 39.63 6.12 17.31
C SER A 6 38.41 6.08 16.38
N SER A 7 37.92 4.87 16.12
CA SER A 7 36.76 4.58 15.29
C SER A 7 35.47 5.04 15.97
N THR A 8 35.07 6.28 15.74
CA THR A 8 33.71 6.78 16.06
C THR A 8 32.71 6.27 15.03
N ASN A 9 32.42 4.97 15.06
CA ASN A 9 31.28 4.40 14.34
C ASN A 9 30.03 4.47 15.22
N LYS A 10 29.55 5.69 15.51
CA LYS A 10 28.19 5.89 16.04
C LYS A 10 27.26 6.00 14.84
N ASN A 11 26.63 4.88 14.49
CA ASN A 11 25.52 4.83 13.56
C ASN A 11 24.50 5.94 13.93
N PRO A 12 24.25 6.92 13.06
CA PRO A 12 23.25 7.94 13.34
C PRO A 12 21.85 7.31 13.21
N GLY A 13 21.02 7.43 14.26
CA GLY A 13 19.57 7.55 14.06
C GLY A 13 18.63 6.49 14.62
N LEU A 14 19.07 5.48 15.39
CA LEU A 14 18.11 4.60 16.09
C LEU A 14 17.97 5.02 17.55
N ASN A 15 16.84 5.66 17.88
CA ASN A 15 16.50 6.00 19.25
C ASN A 15 16.17 4.72 20.02
N THR A 16 17.18 4.16 20.70
CA THR A 16 17.10 2.87 21.38
C THR A 16 16.10 2.84 22.54
N ARG A 17 15.56 3.98 22.97
CA ARG A 17 14.61 4.08 24.09
C ARG A 17 13.25 3.43 23.80
N TYR A 18 12.88 3.29 22.53
CA TYR A 18 11.56 2.79 22.11
C TYR A 18 11.60 1.34 21.58
N TRP A 19 12.63 0.56 21.93
CA TRP A 19 12.77 -0.85 21.52
C TRP A 19 11.52 -1.69 21.83
N TRP A 20 10.92 -1.46 23.01
CA TRP A 20 9.74 -2.20 23.47
C TRP A 20 8.48 -1.86 22.64
N VAL A 21 8.38 -0.63 22.14
CA VAL A 21 7.27 -0.19 21.28
C VAL A 21 7.30 -0.96 19.96
N GLU A 22 8.47 -1.09 19.34
CA GLU A 22 8.61 -1.83 18.07
C GLU A 22 8.30 -3.32 18.23
N ILE A 23 8.72 -3.94 19.34
CA ILE A 23 8.37 -5.34 19.65
C ILE A 23 6.86 -5.49 19.85
N LEU A 24 6.25 -4.63 20.67
CA LEU A 24 4.82 -4.67 20.96
C LEU A 24 3.98 -4.47 19.69
N LEU A 25 4.32 -3.47 18.87
CA LEU A 25 3.69 -3.26 17.57
C LEU A 25 3.89 -4.45 16.64
N GLY A 26 5.10 -5.05 16.61
CA GLY A 26 5.39 -6.24 15.81
C GLY A 26 4.47 -7.42 16.15
N ILE A 27 4.33 -7.72 17.45
CA ILE A 27 3.41 -8.76 17.93
C ILE A 27 1.97 -8.41 17.56
N GLY A 28 1.55 -7.16 17.76
CA GLY A 28 0.20 -6.69 17.42
C GLY A 28 -0.11 -6.86 15.93
N PHE A 29 0.81 -6.50 15.03
CA PHE A 29 0.64 -6.68 13.59
C PHE A 29 0.56 -8.16 13.17
N ILE A 30 1.35 -9.03 13.79
CA ILE A 30 1.28 -10.48 13.53
C ILE A 30 -0.06 -11.04 14.00
N ALA A 31 -0.52 -10.67 15.21
CA ALA A 31 -1.81 -11.11 15.74
C ALA A 31 -2.98 -10.63 14.85
N LEU A 32 -2.97 -9.36 14.43
CA LEU A 32 -3.96 -8.81 13.50
C LEU A 32 -3.96 -9.52 12.15
N SER A 33 -2.78 -9.86 11.63
CA SER A 33 -2.69 -10.63 10.39
C SER A 33 -3.40 -11.97 10.50
N PHE A 34 -3.17 -12.73 11.57
CA PHE A 34 -3.87 -14.00 11.80
C PHE A 34 -5.38 -13.81 11.96
N TRP A 35 -5.79 -12.73 12.63
CA TRP A 35 -7.21 -12.38 12.75
C TRP A 35 -7.85 -12.13 11.38
N PHE A 36 -7.18 -11.36 10.52
CA PHE A 36 -7.66 -11.07 9.17
C PHE A 36 -7.76 -12.33 8.30
N TYR A 37 -6.79 -13.23 8.40
CA TYR A 37 -6.84 -14.55 7.74
C TYR A 37 -8.02 -15.39 8.22
N ALA A 38 -8.35 -15.35 9.51
CA ALA A 38 -9.45 -16.11 10.10
C ALA A 38 -10.83 -15.51 9.79
N THR A 39 -10.90 -14.19 9.54
CA THR A 39 -12.16 -13.45 9.36
C THR A 39 -12.18 -12.66 8.04
N PRO A 40 -12.11 -13.35 6.88
CA PRO A 40 -11.91 -12.67 5.61
C PRO A 40 -13.06 -11.75 5.21
N ILE A 41 -14.30 -12.12 5.53
CA ILE A 41 -15.49 -11.34 5.19
C ILE A 41 -15.52 -10.03 6.00
N GLU A 42 -15.37 -10.10 7.32
CA GLU A 42 -15.36 -8.92 8.21
C GLU A 42 -14.20 -7.98 7.90
N THR A 43 -13.03 -8.55 7.59
CA THR A 43 -11.85 -7.78 7.17
C THR A 43 -12.14 -7.03 5.89
N TYR A 44 -12.79 -7.67 4.92
CA TYR A 44 -13.16 -7.04 3.67
C TYR A 44 -14.15 -5.89 3.86
N ILE A 45 -15.21 -6.09 4.67
CA ILE A 45 -16.19 -5.04 5.00
C ILE A 45 -15.48 -3.85 5.66
N SER A 46 -14.58 -4.12 6.60
CA SER A 46 -13.80 -3.07 7.29
C SER A 46 -12.93 -2.27 6.31
N LEU A 47 -12.26 -2.95 5.37
CA LEU A 47 -11.48 -2.30 4.32
C LEU A 47 -12.36 -1.48 3.37
N ALA A 48 -13.53 -1.99 3.04
CA ALA A 48 -14.52 -1.32 2.20
C ALA A 48 -14.99 -0.02 2.84
N VAL A 49 -15.43 -0.07 4.09
CA VAL A 49 -15.83 1.12 4.86
C VAL A 49 -14.68 2.12 4.97
N PHE A 50 -13.48 1.65 5.34
CA PHE A 50 -12.29 2.49 5.43
C PHE A 50 -11.99 3.19 4.09
N PHE A 51 -12.04 2.44 2.98
CA PHE A 51 -11.85 2.98 1.65
C PHE A 51 -12.87 4.05 1.28
N SER A 52 -14.16 3.86 1.62
CA SER A 52 -15.21 4.85 1.37
C SER A 52 -14.93 6.18 2.07
N TYR A 53 -14.50 6.14 3.34
CA TYR A 53 -14.11 7.34 4.06
C TYR A 53 -12.86 7.99 3.48
N VAL A 54 -11.86 7.20 3.11
CA VAL A 54 -10.64 7.72 2.46
C VAL A 54 -10.98 8.42 1.15
N MET A 55 -11.82 7.82 0.30
CA MET A 55 -12.30 8.43 -0.95
C MET A 55 -13.04 9.74 -0.69
N PHE A 56 -13.96 9.75 0.26
CA PHE A 56 -14.72 10.96 0.60
C PHE A 56 -13.81 12.09 1.08
N ILE A 57 -12.90 11.78 2.02
CA ILE A 57 -11.95 12.75 2.57
C ILE A 57 -10.96 13.22 1.50
N SER A 58 -10.47 12.31 0.65
CA SER A 58 -9.61 12.63 -0.50
C SER A 58 -10.28 13.64 -1.42
N GLY A 59 -11.56 13.41 -1.77
CA GLY A 59 -12.34 14.32 -2.60
C GLY A 59 -12.41 15.74 -2.03
N ILE A 60 -12.60 15.87 -0.71
CA ILE A 60 -12.57 17.17 -0.03
C ILE A 60 -11.18 17.83 -0.19
N PHE A 61 -10.10 17.11 0.08
CA PHE A 61 -8.75 17.64 -0.03
C PHE A 61 -8.38 18.02 -1.47
N GLU A 62 -8.79 17.24 -2.46
CA GLU A 62 -8.55 17.56 -3.87
C GLU A 62 -9.30 18.82 -4.31
N ILE A 63 -10.54 19.02 -3.86
CA ILE A 63 -11.28 20.26 -4.11
C ILE A 63 -10.59 21.45 -3.45
N ILE A 64 -10.13 21.32 -2.20
CA ILE A 64 -9.35 22.36 -1.52
C ILE A 64 -8.08 22.69 -2.32
N ASN A 65 -7.35 21.66 -2.75
CA ASN A 65 -6.14 21.82 -3.56
C ASN A 65 -6.45 22.51 -4.89
N ALA A 66 -7.55 22.16 -5.56
CA ALA A 66 -7.97 22.81 -6.80
C ALA A 66 -8.16 24.32 -6.62
N ILE A 67 -8.80 24.74 -5.52
CA ILE A 67 -8.99 26.15 -5.19
C ILE A 67 -7.63 26.83 -4.92
N SER A 68 -6.73 26.19 -4.18
CA SER A 68 -5.40 26.70 -3.90
C SER A 68 -4.54 26.87 -5.16
N PHE A 69 -4.68 25.97 -6.14
CA PHE A 69 -3.91 25.99 -7.37
C PHE A 69 -4.52 26.83 -8.50
N ILE A 70 -5.72 27.38 -8.32
CA ILE A 70 -6.45 28.10 -9.38
C ILE A 70 -5.66 29.29 -9.95
N LYS A 71 -4.82 29.93 -9.15
CA LYS A 71 -3.97 31.07 -9.55
C LYS A 71 -2.53 30.69 -9.90
N THR A 72 -2.11 29.46 -9.60
CA THR A 72 -0.69 29.07 -9.59
C THR A 72 -0.36 27.96 -10.59
N SER A 73 -1.34 27.13 -10.99
CA SER A 73 -1.12 26.01 -11.90
C SER A 73 -2.30 25.82 -12.85
N LYS A 74 -2.01 25.48 -14.11
CA LYS A 74 -3.04 25.09 -15.10
C LYS A 74 -3.71 23.74 -14.77
N GLN A 75 -3.18 22.98 -13.80
CA GLN A 75 -3.70 21.66 -13.42
C GLN A 75 -4.88 21.72 -12.44
N TRP A 76 -5.31 22.91 -11.99
CA TRP A 76 -6.42 23.06 -11.02
C TRP A 76 -7.69 22.31 -11.44
N GLY A 77 -8.01 22.29 -12.75
CA GLY A 77 -9.20 21.60 -13.26
C GLY A 77 -9.14 20.09 -13.10
N ILE A 78 -7.95 19.48 -13.13
CA ILE A 78 -7.77 18.03 -12.92
C ILE A 78 -8.09 17.68 -11.46
N PHE A 79 -7.56 18.46 -10.51
CA PHE A 79 -7.86 18.29 -9.09
C PHE A 79 -9.34 18.54 -8.77
N LEU A 80 -9.99 19.49 -9.46
CA LEU A 80 -11.41 19.74 -9.23
C LEU A 80 -12.27 18.56 -9.73
N ILE A 81 -12.00 18.06 -10.93
CA ILE A 81 -12.74 16.94 -11.51
C ILE A 81 -12.49 15.66 -10.70
N GLY A 82 -11.22 15.36 -10.36
CA GLY A 82 -10.86 14.24 -9.50
C GLY A 82 -11.55 14.33 -8.15
N GLY A 83 -11.46 15.50 -7.49
CA GLY A 83 -12.06 15.70 -6.18
C GLY A 83 -13.58 15.58 -6.16
N ILE A 84 -14.28 16.05 -7.20
CA ILE A 84 -15.73 15.85 -7.31
C ILE A 84 -16.07 14.37 -7.50
N ILE A 85 -15.33 13.65 -8.35
CA ILE A 85 -15.55 12.21 -8.57
C ILE A 85 -15.33 11.44 -7.26
N ASP A 86 -14.22 11.67 -6.58
CA ASP A 86 -13.87 11.01 -5.32
C ASP A 86 -14.87 11.34 -4.21
N LEU A 87 -15.33 12.58 -4.12
CA LEU A 87 -16.32 12.99 -3.13
C LEU A 87 -17.68 12.30 -3.35
N VAL A 88 -18.17 12.29 -4.59
CA VAL A 88 -19.45 11.67 -4.95
C VAL A 88 -19.37 10.15 -4.78
N LEU A 89 -18.31 9.51 -5.29
CA LEU A 89 -18.10 8.08 -5.10
C LEU A 89 -17.97 7.74 -3.61
N GLY A 90 -17.14 8.46 -2.85
CA GLY A 90 -17.00 8.25 -1.42
C GLY A 90 -18.34 8.35 -0.68
N TYR A 91 -19.16 9.35 -0.99
CA TYR A 91 -20.50 9.50 -0.41
C TYR A 91 -21.43 8.34 -0.78
N LEU A 92 -21.45 7.91 -2.04
CA LEU A 92 -22.27 6.77 -2.49
C LEU A 92 -21.84 5.46 -1.82
N LEU A 93 -20.53 5.27 -1.63
CA LEU A 93 -19.96 4.09 -1.00
C LEU A 93 -20.23 4.06 0.52
N ILE A 94 -20.26 5.22 1.19
CA ILE A 94 -20.65 5.30 2.61
C ILE A 94 -22.14 4.97 2.80
N THR A 95 -22.99 5.43 1.88
CA THR A 95 -24.45 5.26 2.00
C THR A 95 -24.95 3.90 1.55
N ASN A 96 -24.19 3.18 0.71
CA ASN A 96 -24.59 1.89 0.14
C ASN A 96 -23.51 0.83 0.33
N GLU A 97 -23.62 0.05 1.41
CA GLU A 97 -22.67 -1.02 1.73
C GLU A 97 -22.54 -2.06 0.61
N ASN A 98 -23.67 -2.47 0.03
CA ASN A 98 -23.69 -3.43 -1.09
C ASN A 98 -22.90 -2.94 -2.31
N LEU A 99 -23.06 -1.66 -2.68
CA LEU A 99 -22.33 -1.09 -3.82
C LEU A 99 -20.82 -1.07 -3.55
N THR A 100 -20.42 -0.76 -2.32
CA THR A 100 -19.00 -0.72 -1.95
C THR A 100 -18.33 -2.08 -2.08
N MET A 101 -19.03 -3.14 -1.69
CA MET A 101 -18.52 -4.49 -1.81
C MET A 101 -18.32 -4.97 -3.25
N GLU A 102 -19.01 -4.37 -4.23
CA GLU A 102 -18.89 -4.68 -5.65
C GLU A 102 -17.91 -3.77 -6.39
N ILE A 103 -17.87 -2.48 -6.03
CA ILE A 103 -17.05 -1.47 -6.69
C ILE A 103 -15.58 -1.64 -6.30
N LEU A 104 -15.28 -1.91 -5.03
CA LEU A 104 -13.90 -1.98 -4.55
C LEU A 104 -13.02 -3.01 -5.29
N PRO A 105 -13.47 -4.26 -5.55
CA PRO A 105 -12.72 -5.24 -6.31
C PRO A 105 -12.54 -4.83 -7.77
N VAL A 106 -13.53 -4.14 -8.35
CA VAL A 106 -13.46 -3.63 -9.74
C VAL A 106 -12.40 -2.55 -9.85
N LEU A 107 -12.38 -1.58 -8.93
CA LEU A 107 -11.34 -0.55 -8.88
C LEU A 107 -9.93 -1.17 -8.77
N LEU A 108 -9.79 -2.23 -7.98
CA LEU A 108 -8.53 -2.97 -7.88
C LEU A 108 -8.17 -3.74 -9.14
N GLY A 109 -9.14 -4.36 -9.80
CA GLY A 109 -8.94 -4.99 -11.09
C GLY A 109 -8.38 -3.99 -12.11
N ILE A 110 -8.99 -2.81 -12.21
CA ILE A 110 -8.51 -1.69 -13.05
C ILE A 110 -7.09 -1.28 -12.63
N TRP A 111 -6.85 -1.12 -11.33
CA TRP A 111 -5.52 -0.76 -10.81
C TRP A 111 -4.46 -1.80 -11.17
N PHE A 112 -4.77 -3.10 -11.09
CA PHE A 112 -3.86 -4.16 -11.51
C PHE A 112 -3.61 -4.18 -13.02
N VAL A 113 -4.59 -3.83 -13.86
CA VAL A 113 -4.36 -3.64 -15.30
C VAL A 113 -3.33 -2.53 -15.52
N ILE A 114 -3.50 -1.37 -14.89
CA ILE A 114 -2.54 -0.26 -14.97
C ILE A 114 -1.16 -0.71 -14.46
N ARG A 115 -1.11 -1.47 -13.36
CA ARG A 115 0.13 -2.00 -12.79
C ARG A 115 0.84 -2.96 -13.74
N SER A 116 0.11 -3.81 -14.43
CA SER A 116 0.66 -4.70 -15.47
C SER A 116 1.26 -3.91 -16.62
N LEU A 117 0.60 -2.86 -17.09
CA LEU A 117 1.15 -1.97 -18.14
C LEU A 117 2.48 -1.35 -17.71
N ILE A 118 2.61 -0.92 -16.45
CA ILE A 118 3.86 -0.40 -15.90
C ILE A 118 4.96 -1.47 -15.91
N PHE A 119 4.64 -2.74 -15.60
CA PHE A 119 5.60 -3.84 -15.68
C PHE A 119 6.04 -4.13 -17.12
N PHE A 120 5.14 -4.07 -18.10
CA PHE A 120 5.52 -4.16 -19.51
C PHE A 120 6.46 -3.03 -19.95
N ILE A 121 6.17 -1.78 -19.55
CA ILE A 121 7.05 -0.64 -19.83
C ILE A 121 8.42 -0.83 -19.17
N THR A 122 8.44 -1.30 -17.92
CA THR A 122 9.69 -1.57 -17.18
C THR A 122 10.50 -2.68 -17.83
N TYR A 123 9.85 -3.76 -18.27
CA TYR A 123 10.49 -4.82 -19.04
C TYR A 123 11.14 -4.29 -20.32
N ALA A 124 10.42 -3.48 -21.11
CA ALA A 124 10.94 -2.90 -22.34
C ALA A 124 12.20 -2.04 -22.09
N LYS A 125 12.19 -1.23 -21.03
CA LYS A 125 13.36 -0.43 -20.61
C LYS A 125 14.54 -1.32 -20.20
N LEU A 126 14.30 -2.34 -19.37
CA LEU A 126 15.35 -3.24 -18.87
C LEU A 126 15.95 -4.15 -19.95
N LYS A 127 15.13 -4.54 -20.93
CA LYS A 127 15.57 -5.31 -22.10
C LYS A 127 16.55 -4.50 -22.95
N SER A 128 16.32 -3.19 -23.10
CA SER A 128 17.22 -2.28 -23.81
C SER A 128 18.55 -2.07 -23.08
N SER A 129 18.61 -2.25 -21.76
CA SER A 129 19.80 -2.00 -20.93
C SER A 129 20.62 -3.26 -20.61
N SER A 130 20.41 -4.38 -21.32
CA SER A 130 21.16 -5.65 -21.18
C SER A 130 21.29 -6.17 -19.73
N THR A 131 20.22 -6.01 -18.93
CA THR A 131 20.19 -6.50 -17.54
C THR A 131 19.76 -7.96 -17.47
N LYS A 132 20.55 -8.80 -16.78
CA LYS A 132 20.41 -10.28 -16.75
C LYS A 132 19.09 -10.81 -16.16
N ASN A 133 18.30 -9.97 -15.48
CA ASN A 133 17.04 -10.35 -14.81
C ASN A 133 15.76 -9.76 -15.44
N SER A 134 15.84 -9.18 -16.65
CA SER A 134 14.69 -8.53 -17.30
C SER A 134 13.45 -9.45 -17.45
N GLY A 135 13.65 -10.75 -17.69
CA GLY A 135 12.55 -11.71 -17.91
C GLY A 135 11.54 -11.82 -16.77
N TRP A 136 11.94 -11.55 -15.52
CA TRP A 136 11.03 -11.59 -14.37
C TRP A 136 9.92 -10.53 -14.45
N PHE A 137 10.21 -9.35 -15.02
CA PHE A 137 9.20 -8.30 -15.19
C PHE A 137 8.18 -8.64 -16.26
N LEU A 138 8.58 -9.35 -17.32
CA LEU A 138 7.65 -9.82 -18.33
C LEU A 138 6.69 -10.88 -17.76
N LEU A 139 7.23 -11.85 -17.02
CA LEU A 139 6.42 -12.86 -16.36
C LEU A 139 5.45 -12.23 -15.35
N ALA A 140 5.93 -11.30 -14.54
CA ALA A 140 5.10 -10.55 -13.59
C ALA A 140 4.00 -9.77 -14.31
N ALA A 141 4.30 -9.09 -15.43
CA ALA A 141 3.32 -8.34 -16.20
C ALA A 141 2.17 -9.23 -16.71
N ILE A 142 2.51 -10.38 -17.29
CA ILE A 142 1.53 -11.34 -17.82
C ILE A 142 0.68 -11.92 -16.69
N LEU A 143 1.30 -12.38 -15.60
CA LEU A 143 0.58 -12.95 -14.47
C LEU A 143 -0.35 -11.92 -13.81
N THR A 144 0.12 -10.70 -13.58
CA THR A 144 -0.69 -9.61 -13.04
C THR A 144 -1.85 -9.26 -13.98
N LEU A 145 -1.64 -9.27 -15.31
CA LEU A 145 -2.70 -8.99 -16.27
C LEU A 145 -3.80 -10.05 -16.24
N LEU A 146 -3.41 -11.32 -16.30
CA LEU A 146 -4.37 -12.44 -16.26
C LEU A 146 -5.17 -12.42 -14.97
N PHE A 147 -4.49 -12.14 -13.86
CA PHE A 147 -5.13 -12.01 -12.56
C PHE A 147 -6.08 -10.81 -12.49
N ALA A 148 -5.69 -9.65 -13.03
CA ALA A 148 -6.55 -8.47 -13.12
C ALA A 148 -7.83 -8.77 -13.91
N LEU A 149 -7.71 -9.45 -15.06
CA LEU A 149 -8.85 -9.85 -15.87
C LEU A 149 -9.76 -10.86 -15.13
N ALA A 150 -9.17 -11.79 -14.37
CA ALA A 150 -9.93 -12.72 -13.55
C ALA A 150 -10.72 -12.01 -12.44
N VAL A 151 -10.12 -11.02 -11.78
CA VAL A 151 -10.79 -10.18 -10.77
C VAL A 151 -11.94 -9.38 -11.39
N LEU A 152 -11.74 -8.79 -12.57
CA LEU A 152 -12.79 -8.06 -13.28
C LEU A 152 -13.93 -8.97 -13.75
N ALA A 153 -13.63 -10.21 -14.15
CA ALA A 153 -14.65 -11.20 -14.54
C ALA A 153 -15.42 -11.77 -13.34
N LYS A 154 -14.75 -11.90 -12.18
CA LYS A 154 -15.32 -12.42 -10.93
C LYS A 154 -14.86 -11.55 -9.76
N PRO A 155 -15.62 -10.51 -9.39
CA PRO A 155 -15.27 -9.59 -8.30
C PRO A 155 -14.95 -10.27 -6.97
N LEU A 156 -15.56 -11.44 -6.71
CA LEU A 156 -15.28 -12.27 -5.54
C LEU A 156 -13.77 -12.60 -5.38
N LEU A 157 -13.06 -12.82 -6.49
CA LEU A 157 -11.61 -13.03 -6.45
C LEU A 157 -10.88 -11.79 -5.93
N GLY A 158 -11.31 -10.59 -6.32
CA GLY A 158 -10.70 -9.35 -5.84
C GLY A 158 -10.94 -9.09 -4.36
N GLN A 159 -12.09 -9.50 -3.81
CA GLN A 159 -12.37 -9.42 -2.37
C GLN A 159 -11.37 -10.26 -1.56
N LEU A 160 -11.20 -11.53 -1.92
CA LEU A 160 -10.25 -12.43 -1.25
C LEU A 160 -8.81 -11.96 -1.42
N THR A 161 -8.48 -11.49 -2.63
CA THR A 161 -7.15 -10.95 -2.94
C THR A 161 -6.79 -9.81 -2.01
N LEU A 162 -7.70 -8.86 -1.80
CA LEU A 162 -7.49 -7.73 -0.89
C LEU A 162 -7.15 -8.17 0.51
N VAL A 163 -7.99 -9.04 1.06
CA VAL A 163 -7.87 -9.54 2.42
C VAL A 163 -6.55 -10.26 2.59
N TYR A 164 -6.22 -11.20 1.71
CA TYR A 164 -4.99 -11.96 1.85
C TYR A 164 -3.75 -11.12 1.60
N THR A 165 -3.81 -10.16 0.68
CA THR A 165 -2.70 -9.23 0.44
C THR A 165 -2.45 -8.33 1.65
N ILE A 166 -3.51 -7.75 2.24
CA ILE A 166 -3.34 -6.91 3.43
C ILE A 166 -2.87 -7.74 4.64
N SER A 167 -3.41 -8.96 4.80
CA SER A 167 -3.03 -9.86 5.89
C SER A 167 -1.55 -10.23 5.77
N PHE A 168 -1.10 -10.56 4.56
CA PHE A 168 0.30 -10.86 4.28
C PHE A 168 1.21 -9.64 4.52
N ALA A 169 0.78 -8.44 4.09
CA ALA A 169 1.53 -7.21 4.34
C ALA A 169 1.68 -6.93 5.85
N PHE A 170 0.61 -7.10 6.63
CA PHE A 170 0.63 -6.93 8.09
C PHE A 170 1.55 -7.97 8.76
N PHE A 171 1.55 -9.22 8.29
CA PHE A 171 2.46 -10.25 8.78
C PHE A 171 3.93 -9.85 8.61
N PHE A 172 4.32 -9.48 7.38
CA PHE A 172 5.70 -9.09 7.08
C PHE A 172 6.10 -7.80 7.80
N MET A 173 5.18 -6.83 7.90
CA MET A 173 5.43 -5.62 8.65
C MET A 173 5.65 -5.92 10.14
N GLY A 174 4.87 -6.85 10.70
CA GLY A 174 5.03 -7.32 12.07
C GLY A 174 6.37 -8.02 12.31
N LEU A 175 6.79 -8.91 11.39
CA LEU A 175 8.12 -9.53 11.44
C LEU A 175 9.24 -8.49 11.37
N PHE A 176 9.13 -7.51 10.46
CA PHE A 176 10.12 -6.44 10.32
C PHE A 176 10.25 -5.63 11.61
N ARG A 177 9.12 -5.17 12.16
CA ARG A 177 9.05 -4.44 13.44
C ARG A 177 9.67 -5.23 14.59
N LEU A 178 9.37 -6.52 14.68
CA LEU A 178 9.93 -7.41 15.69
C LEU A 178 11.46 -7.49 15.60
N THR A 179 12.00 -7.68 14.39
CA THR A 179 13.46 -7.73 14.18
C THR A 179 14.14 -6.40 14.52
N LEU A 180 13.52 -5.27 14.20
CA LEU A 180 14.03 -3.94 14.58
C LEU A 180 14.03 -3.73 16.10
N GLY A 181 12.94 -4.12 16.76
CA GLY A 181 12.81 -4.04 18.22
C GLY A 181 13.86 -4.86 18.94
N ILE A 182 14.08 -6.11 18.52
CA ILE A 182 15.13 -6.99 19.08
C ILE A 182 16.52 -6.40 18.85
N LYS A 183 16.79 -5.87 17.64
CA LYS A 183 18.07 -5.24 17.33
C LYS A 183 18.34 -4.02 18.22
N MET A 184 17.33 -3.20 18.50
CA MET A 184 17.46 -2.05 19.40
C MET A 184 17.63 -2.48 20.86
N PHE A 185 16.90 -3.49 21.33
CA PHE A 185 17.08 -4.05 22.68
C PHE A 185 18.53 -4.49 22.92
N ASN A 186 19.10 -5.25 21.98
CA ASN A 186 20.49 -5.72 22.06
C ASN A 186 21.53 -4.60 21.95
N THR A 187 21.17 -3.46 21.38
CA THR A 187 22.06 -2.28 21.26
C THR A 187 21.92 -1.35 22.47
N HIS A 188 20.78 -1.35 23.15
CA HIS A 188 20.56 -0.56 24.36
C HIS A 188 21.35 -1.10 25.57
N GLY A 189 21.56 -2.42 25.63
CA GLY A 189 22.33 -3.08 26.69
C GLY A 189 23.85 -3.08 26.50
N LYS A 190 24.38 -2.38 25.49
CA LYS A 190 25.82 -2.19 25.23
C LYS A 190 26.20 -0.73 25.43
#